data_AF-A0A8C4X2M8-F1
#
_entry.id   AF-A0A8C4X2M8-F1
#
_cell.length_a   1.000
_cell.length_b   1.000
_cell.length_c   1.000
_cell.angle_alpha   90.00
_cell.angle_beta   90.00
_cell.angle_gamma   90.00
#
_symmetry.space_group_name_H-M   'P 1'
#
loop_
_entity.id
_entity.type
_entity.pdbx_description
1 polymer ?
#
loop_
_entity_poly.entity_id
_entity_poly.type
_entity_poly.pdbx_seq_one_letter_code
_entity_poly.pdbx_strand_id
1 'polypeptide(L)'
;MVKLANPLYTEWILEAIKKVKKQKQRPSEERICNAVSMSHGLDRKTVLEQLELSVKDGTILKVSNKGLNSYKDPDNPGRLGFSKPRNHHGRPLEAIHNLDWNKLIKCALESLDESGGSSLKSIERFLKSQKDVVSSMCGSVASSVSVFHQQLRLAVKRAVGHGRLVKNGPLYQLSGRAQSEMHCESLACLPPVRLLPHERDKPVAEPIPICSFCLGTKEHNREKKPEELISCVDCGNSGHPSCLKFSSELTARVKALRWQCIECKTCSSCQDQGKNADNMLFCDSCDRGFHMECCDPPLTRMPKGMWICQICRPRKKGRKLLHKKAAQIKRRYTTPLGRPKNRFMKFSTLS
;
A
#
# COMPACT_ATOMS: atom_id res chain seq x y z
N MET A 1 -25.36 7.42 -28.10
CA MET A 1 -25.94 7.01 -26.80
C MET A 1 -25.13 5.82 -26.31
N VAL A 2 -24.29 5.98 -25.29
CA VAL A 2 -23.43 4.90 -24.77
C VAL A 2 -24.34 3.90 -24.05
N LYS A 3 -24.49 2.68 -24.60
CA LYS A 3 -25.16 1.59 -23.89
C LYS A 3 -24.30 1.20 -22.69
N LEU A 4 -24.78 1.46 -21.47
CA LEU A 4 -24.14 1.01 -20.23
C LEU A 4 -24.72 -0.36 -19.84
N ALA A 5 -23.93 -1.18 -19.14
CA ALA A 5 -24.44 -2.44 -18.59
C ALA A 5 -25.48 -2.14 -17.51
N ASN A 6 -26.52 -2.96 -17.45
CA ASN A 6 -27.48 -2.90 -16.37
C ASN A 6 -26.81 -3.40 -15.07
N PRO A 7 -26.80 -2.61 -13.99
CA PRO A 7 -26.10 -2.97 -12.76
C PRO A 7 -26.65 -4.26 -12.11
N LEU A 8 -27.96 -4.51 -12.24
CA LEU A 8 -28.62 -5.69 -11.68
C LEU A 8 -28.24 -6.97 -12.43
N TYR A 9 -28.18 -6.90 -13.77
CA TYR A 9 -27.72 -8.02 -14.59
C TYR A 9 -26.21 -8.28 -14.40
N THR A 10 -25.44 -7.22 -14.18
CA THR A 10 -24.00 -7.32 -13.87
C THR A 10 -23.76 -8.05 -12.54
N GLU A 11 -24.58 -7.79 -11.51
CA GLU A 11 -24.51 -8.50 -10.22
C GLU A 11 -24.81 -9.99 -10.39
N TRP A 12 -25.85 -10.36 -11.14
CA TRP A 12 -26.20 -11.75 -11.41
C TRP A 12 -25.11 -12.49 -12.20
N ILE A 13 -24.49 -11.82 -13.18
CA ILE A 13 -23.37 -12.38 -13.93
C ILE A 13 -22.15 -12.60 -13.02
N LEU A 14 -21.84 -11.66 -12.12
CA LEU A 14 -20.75 -11.82 -11.14
C LEU A 14 -21.02 -12.97 -10.15
N GLU A 15 -22.27 -13.14 -9.72
CA GLU A 15 -22.69 -14.28 -8.90
C GLU A 15 -22.49 -15.60 -9.64
N ALA A 16 -22.90 -15.68 -10.91
CA ALA A 16 -22.66 -16.84 -11.76
C ALA A 16 -21.18 -17.15 -11.92
N ILE A 17 -20.32 -16.14 -12.14
CA ILE A 17 -18.86 -16.32 -12.20
C ILE A 17 -18.32 -16.90 -10.88
N LYS A 18 -18.79 -16.41 -9.73
CA LYS A 18 -18.39 -16.93 -8.40
C LYS A 18 -18.84 -18.38 -8.22
N LYS A 19 -20.06 -18.72 -8.62
CA LYS A 19 -20.62 -20.09 -8.55
C LYS A 19 -19.82 -21.07 -9.41
N VAL A 20 -19.50 -20.69 -10.65
CA VAL A 20 -18.68 -21.52 -11.56
C VAL A 20 -17.26 -21.70 -11.01
N LYS A 21 -16.64 -20.64 -10.46
CA LYS A 21 -15.33 -20.74 -9.79
C LYS A 21 -15.37 -21.64 -8.54
N LYS A 22 -16.44 -21.58 -7.74
CA LYS A 22 -16.63 -22.43 -6.55
C LYS A 22 -16.67 -23.91 -6.93
N GLN A 23 -17.22 -24.23 -8.09
CA GLN A 23 -17.24 -25.58 -8.66
C GLN A 23 -15.90 -25.98 -9.31
N LYS A 24 -14.83 -25.19 -9.15
CA LYS A 24 -13.51 -25.37 -9.79
C LYS A 24 -13.58 -25.45 -11.32
N GLN A 25 -14.61 -24.85 -11.89
CA GLN A 25 -14.89 -24.83 -13.31
C GLN A 25 -14.46 -23.49 -13.92
N ARG A 26 -14.13 -23.50 -15.22
CA ARG A 26 -13.80 -22.27 -15.98
C ARG A 26 -15.07 -21.43 -16.19
N PRO A 27 -15.10 -20.13 -15.83
CA PRO A 27 -16.20 -19.24 -16.19
C PRO A 27 -16.13 -18.88 -17.67
N SER A 28 -16.69 -19.73 -18.54
CA SER A 28 -16.93 -19.46 -19.96
C SER A 28 -18.29 -18.82 -20.18
N GLU A 29 -18.52 -18.26 -21.37
CA GLU A 29 -19.80 -17.65 -21.76
C GLU A 29 -20.96 -18.62 -21.55
N GLU A 30 -20.81 -19.87 -22.02
CA GLU A 30 -21.83 -20.91 -21.87
C GLU A 30 -22.15 -21.23 -20.42
N ARG A 31 -21.13 -21.36 -19.55
CA ARG A 31 -21.33 -21.70 -18.14
C ARG A 31 -21.94 -20.56 -17.35
N ILE A 32 -21.60 -19.32 -17.72
CA ILE A 32 -22.20 -18.13 -17.12
C ILE A 32 -23.65 -17.99 -17.56
N CYS A 33 -23.96 -18.10 -18.86
CA CYS A 33 -25.33 -18.08 -19.36
C CYS A 33 -26.19 -19.15 -18.67
N ASN A 34 -25.73 -20.41 -18.63
CA ASN A 34 -26.50 -21.48 -18.01
C ASN A 34 -26.71 -21.23 -16.50
N ALA A 35 -25.68 -20.74 -15.80
CA ALA A 35 -25.81 -20.43 -14.37
C ALA A 35 -26.77 -19.25 -14.09
N VAL A 36 -26.76 -18.21 -14.93
CA VAL A 36 -27.68 -17.07 -14.80
C VAL A 36 -29.10 -17.48 -15.19
N SER A 37 -29.29 -18.22 -16.29
CA SER A 37 -30.62 -18.71 -16.70
C SER A 37 -31.23 -19.65 -15.66
N MET A 38 -30.42 -20.51 -15.03
CA MET A 38 -30.91 -21.41 -13.97
C MET A 38 -31.26 -20.70 -12.66
N SER A 39 -30.57 -19.60 -12.33
CA SER A 39 -30.76 -18.92 -11.04
C SER A 39 -31.72 -17.73 -11.12
N HIS A 40 -31.79 -17.06 -12.27
CA HIS A 40 -32.49 -15.78 -12.45
C HIS A 40 -33.39 -15.75 -13.69
N GLY A 41 -33.49 -16.85 -14.45
CA GLY A 41 -34.45 -16.99 -15.56
C GLY A 41 -34.19 -16.14 -16.80
N LEU A 42 -33.03 -15.48 -16.89
CA LEU A 42 -32.69 -14.62 -18.03
C LEU A 42 -32.39 -15.42 -19.30
N ASP A 43 -32.79 -14.87 -20.44
CA ASP A 43 -32.48 -15.43 -21.75
C ASP A 43 -30.98 -15.29 -22.10
N ARG A 44 -30.49 -16.26 -22.86
CA ARG A 44 -29.07 -16.35 -23.24
C ARG A 44 -28.59 -15.11 -23.97
N LYS A 45 -29.42 -14.49 -24.81
CA LYS A 45 -29.03 -13.36 -25.65
C LYS A 45 -28.80 -12.11 -24.80
N THR A 46 -29.70 -11.84 -23.85
CA THR A 46 -29.56 -10.74 -22.88
C THR A 46 -28.35 -10.94 -21.98
N VAL A 47 -28.09 -12.14 -21.50
CA VAL A 47 -26.89 -12.40 -20.66
C VAL A 47 -25.60 -12.13 -21.44
N LEU A 48 -25.51 -12.51 -22.72
CA LEU A 48 -24.33 -12.25 -23.55
C LEU A 48 -24.14 -10.76 -23.85
N GLU A 49 -25.21 -10.04 -24.20
CA GLU A 49 -25.14 -8.60 -24.43
C GLU A 49 -24.69 -7.87 -23.17
N GLN A 50 -25.25 -8.22 -22.00
CA GLN A 50 -24.88 -7.60 -20.73
C GLN A 50 -23.46 -7.98 -20.30
N LEU A 51 -23.03 -9.23 -20.51
CA LEU A 51 -21.65 -9.64 -20.24
C LEU A 51 -20.65 -8.85 -21.09
N GLU A 52 -20.97 -8.58 -22.36
CA GLU A 52 -20.11 -7.78 -23.23
C GLU A 52 -20.06 -6.31 -22.81
N LEU A 53 -21.21 -5.73 -22.42
CA LEU A 53 -21.29 -4.37 -21.89
C LEU A 53 -20.51 -4.22 -20.57
N SER A 54 -20.64 -5.18 -19.65
CA SER A 54 -19.89 -5.20 -18.38
C SER A 54 -18.38 -5.40 -18.57
N VAL A 55 -17.95 -5.96 -19.71
CA VAL A 55 -16.53 -6.02 -20.08
C VAL A 55 -16.05 -4.68 -20.63
N LYS A 56 -16.89 -3.98 -21.40
CA LYS A 56 -16.59 -2.65 -21.96
C LYS A 56 -16.49 -1.58 -20.88
N ASP A 57 -17.32 -1.63 -19.84
CA ASP A 57 -17.28 -0.68 -18.72
C ASP A 57 -16.26 -1.04 -17.62
N GLY A 58 -15.61 -2.21 -17.73
CA GLY A 58 -14.56 -2.66 -16.82
C GLY A 58 -15.05 -3.32 -15.53
N THR A 59 -16.36 -3.52 -15.38
CA THR A 59 -16.94 -4.20 -14.21
C THR A 59 -16.68 -5.71 -14.22
N ILE A 60 -16.37 -6.28 -15.38
CA ILE A 60 -15.97 -7.69 -15.58
C ILE A 60 -14.72 -7.76 -16.45
N LEU A 61 -13.72 -8.54 -16.02
CA LEU A 61 -12.50 -8.77 -16.80
C LEU A 61 -12.64 -9.99 -17.71
N LYS A 62 -12.39 -9.79 -19.01
CA LYS A 62 -12.26 -10.87 -20.00
C LYS A 62 -10.79 -11.24 -20.18
N VAL A 63 -10.47 -12.53 -20.03
CA VAL A 63 -9.14 -13.11 -20.21
C VAL A 63 -9.21 -14.16 -21.32
N SER A 64 -8.50 -13.94 -22.42
CA SER A 64 -8.44 -14.86 -23.55
C SER A 64 -7.11 -15.62 -23.54
N ASN A 65 -7.15 -16.94 -23.66
CA ASN A 65 -5.96 -17.80 -23.78
C ASN A 65 -6.22 -18.88 -24.82
N LYS A 66 -5.39 -18.93 -25.88
CA LYS A 66 -5.50 -19.85 -27.02
C LYS A 66 -6.93 -19.92 -27.59
N GLY A 67 -7.55 -18.76 -27.85
CA GLY A 67 -8.91 -18.66 -28.42
C GLY A 67 -10.06 -18.91 -27.44
N LEU A 68 -9.79 -19.34 -26.21
CA LEU A 68 -10.82 -19.55 -25.21
C LEU A 68 -10.94 -18.33 -24.29
N ASN A 69 -12.17 -17.86 -24.07
CA ASN A 69 -12.48 -16.73 -23.18
C ASN A 69 -12.77 -17.19 -21.74
N SER A 70 -12.36 -16.42 -20.75
CA SER A 70 -12.75 -16.62 -19.35
C SER A 70 -13.03 -15.27 -18.69
N TYR A 71 -14.10 -15.22 -17.91
CA TYR A 71 -14.57 -13.99 -17.28
C TYR A 71 -14.26 -14.00 -15.78
N LYS A 72 -13.85 -12.85 -15.26
CA LYS A 72 -13.40 -12.70 -13.87
C LYS A 72 -13.95 -11.41 -13.27
N ASP A 73 -14.32 -11.51 -12.00
CA ASP A 73 -14.55 -10.36 -11.14
C ASP A 73 -13.23 -9.58 -10.93
N PRO A 74 -13.15 -8.29 -11.29
CA PRO A 74 -11.98 -7.44 -11.07
C PRO A 74 -11.58 -7.35 -9.59
N ASP A 75 -12.57 -7.41 -8.69
CA ASP A 75 -12.36 -7.35 -7.23
C ASP A 75 -11.96 -8.71 -6.64
N ASN A 76 -12.06 -9.81 -7.40
CA ASN A 76 -11.69 -11.14 -6.93
C ASN A 76 -10.95 -11.96 -8.01
N PRO A 77 -9.68 -11.64 -8.28
CA PRO A 77 -8.85 -12.34 -9.27
C PRO A 77 -8.48 -13.79 -8.88
N GLY A 78 -8.93 -14.28 -7.71
CA GLY A 78 -8.85 -15.69 -7.35
C GLY A 78 -7.59 -16.12 -6.60
N ARG A 79 -6.83 -15.18 -6.02
CA ARG A 79 -5.83 -15.48 -4.99
C ARG A 79 -5.50 -14.20 -4.22
N LEU A 80 -5.44 -14.33 -2.88
CA LEU A 80 -5.33 -13.28 -1.85
C LEU A 80 -6.69 -12.70 -1.44
N GLY A 81 -7.24 -13.28 -0.37
CA GLY A 81 -8.45 -12.80 0.28
C GLY A 81 -8.18 -11.54 1.08
N PHE A 82 -8.89 -10.47 0.74
CA PHE A 82 -9.24 -9.39 1.65
C PHE A 82 -10.76 -9.36 1.72
N SER A 83 -11.31 -9.70 2.88
CA SER A 83 -12.73 -9.55 3.18
C SER A 83 -13.03 -8.06 3.31
N LYS A 84 -13.99 -7.57 2.52
CA LYS A 84 -14.59 -6.22 2.64
C LYS A 84 -15.41 -6.08 3.94
N PRO A 85 -15.69 -4.85 4.40
CA PRO A 85 -16.68 -4.55 5.44
C PRO A 85 -18.10 -4.64 4.87
N ARG A 86 -19.09 -4.95 5.71
CA ARG A 86 -20.52 -4.74 5.40
C ARG A 86 -21.27 -4.32 6.67
N ASN A 87 -22.18 -3.36 6.48
CA ASN A 87 -23.02 -2.77 7.51
C ASN A 87 -24.26 -3.65 7.79
N HIS A 88 -24.70 -3.60 9.05
CA HIS A 88 -26.04 -3.79 9.61
C HIS A 88 -26.43 -5.06 10.43
N HIS A 89 -26.99 -4.71 11.60
CA HIS A 89 -27.80 -5.40 12.60
C HIS A 89 -27.12 -6.14 13.76
N GLY A 90 -27.40 -5.63 14.96
CA GLY A 90 -26.65 -5.87 16.19
C GLY A 90 -26.86 -7.24 16.83
N ARG A 91 -25.75 -7.76 17.38
CA ARG A 91 -25.70 -8.71 18.50
C ARG A 91 -24.44 -8.41 19.35
N PRO A 92 -24.49 -8.52 20.68
CA PRO A 92 -23.34 -8.22 21.56
C PRO A 92 -22.11 -9.11 21.36
N LEU A 93 -22.27 -10.25 20.67
CA LEU A 93 -21.22 -11.25 20.47
C LEU A 93 -20.17 -10.84 19.40
N GLU A 94 -20.48 -9.86 18.54
CA GLU A 94 -19.58 -9.42 17.46
C GLU A 94 -18.59 -8.32 17.87
N ALA A 95 -18.82 -7.63 18.98
CA ALA A 95 -18.00 -6.49 19.40
C ALA A 95 -16.53 -6.89 19.66
N ILE A 96 -16.29 -8.12 20.15
CA ILE A 96 -14.95 -8.61 20.46
C ILE A 96 -14.24 -9.19 19.21
N HIS A 97 -15.00 -9.61 18.19
CA HIS A 97 -14.44 -10.14 16.94
C HIS A 97 -13.98 -9.03 15.97
N ASN A 98 -14.48 -7.80 16.15
CA ASN A 98 -14.08 -6.63 15.37
C ASN A 98 -12.84 -5.91 15.92
N LEU A 99 -12.24 -6.41 17.00
CA LEU A 99 -11.00 -5.88 17.54
C LEU A 99 -9.80 -6.35 16.69
N ASP A 100 -8.98 -5.41 16.22
CA ASP A 100 -7.72 -5.74 15.57
C ASP A 100 -6.70 -6.18 16.62
N TRP A 101 -6.77 -7.45 16.97
CA TRP A 101 -5.89 -8.08 17.95
C TRP A 101 -4.41 -7.87 17.63
N ASN A 102 -4.03 -7.72 16.36
CA ASN A 102 -2.62 -7.49 16.01
C ASN A 102 -2.17 -6.10 16.42
N LYS A 103 -3.01 -5.08 16.23
CA LYS A 103 -2.75 -3.72 16.70
C LYS A 103 -2.76 -3.64 18.22
N LEU A 104 -3.74 -4.29 18.86
CA LEU A 104 -3.86 -4.29 20.32
C LEU A 104 -2.66 -4.96 20.99
N ILE A 105 -2.28 -6.16 20.55
CA ILE A 105 -1.13 -6.89 21.12
C ILE A 105 0.17 -6.12 20.87
N LYS A 106 0.32 -5.51 19.70
CA LYS A 106 1.49 -4.68 19.38
C LYS A 106 1.57 -3.45 20.29
N CYS A 107 0.48 -2.70 20.42
CA CYS A 107 0.39 -1.52 21.29
C CYS A 107 0.69 -1.89 22.75
N ALA A 108 0.10 -2.98 23.25
CA ALA A 108 0.36 -3.45 24.60
C ALA A 108 1.84 -3.80 24.84
N LEU A 109 2.50 -4.45 23.89
CA LEU A 109 3.92 -4.80 24.00
C LEU A 109 4.85 -3.58 23.84
N GLU A 110 4.46 -2.58 23.06
CA GLU A 110 5.21 -1.32 22.91
C GLU A 110 5.04 -0.40 24.13
N SER A 111 3.87 -0.39 24.76
CA SER A 111 3.57 0.47 25.93
C SER A 111 4.00 -0.12 27.26
N LEU A 112 4.10 -1.45 27.38
CA LEU A 112 4.62 -2.10 28.60
C LEU A 112 6.14 -1.93 28.74
N ASP A 113 6.86 -1.64 27.65
CA ASP A 113 8.31 -1.34 27.57
C ASP A 113 9.21 -2.23 28.45
N GLU A 114 8.88 -3.53 28.54
CA GLU A 114 9.71 -4.51 29.22
C GLU A 114 10.78 -5.01 28.23
N SER A 115 12.05 -4.63 28.43
CA SER A 115 13.19 -4.99 27.55
C SER A 115 13.39 -6.51 27.34
N GLY A 116 12.72 -7.36 28.14
CA GLY A 116 12.68 -8.83 28.01
C GLY A 116 11.38 -9.43 27.46
N GLY A 117 10.40 -8.61 27.06
CA GLY A 117 9.06 -9.04 26.64
C GLY A 117 8.06 -9.19 27.79
N SER A 118 6.77 -9.32 27.46
CA SER A 118 5.69 -9.28 28.46
C SER A 118 4.88 -10.56 28.54
N SER A 119 4.38 -10.87 29.75
CA SER A 119 3.55 -12.04 29.99
C SER A 119 2.14 -11.89 29.41
N LEU A 120 1.45 -13.00 29.11
CA LEU A 120 0.06 -12.98 28.64
C LEU A 120 -0.88 -12.25 29.62
N LYS A 121 -0.65 -12.41 30.94
CA LYS A 121 -1.43 -11.74 31.99
C LYS A 121 -1.18 -10.23 32.00
N SER A 122 0.05 -9.78 31.76
CA SER A 122 0.40 -8.35 31.67
C SER A 122 -0.26 -7.70 30.46
N ILE A 123 -0.18 -8.35 29.28
CA ILE A 123 -0.82 -7.90 28.04
C ILE A 123 -2.34 -7.81 28.23
N GLU A 124 -2.95 -8.82 28.83
CA GLU A 124 -4.38 -8.84 29.09
C GLU A 124 -4.84 -7.72 30.04
N ARG A 125 -4.10 -7.51 31.13
CA ARG A 125 -4.40 -6.44 32.09
C ARG A 125 -4.29 -5.06 31.44
N PHE A 126 -3.25 -4.84 30.62
CA PHE A 126 -3.08 -3.59 29.88
C PHE A 126 -4.24 -3.35 28.92
N LEU A 127 -4.61 -4.34 28.11
CA LEU A 127 -5.71 -4.22 27.15
C LEU A 127 -7.06 -3.98 27.82
N LYS A 128 -7.31 -4.59 28.98
CA LYS A 128 -8.53 -4.35 29.78
C LYS A 128 -8.59 -2.96 30.40
N SER A 129 -7.46 -2.23 30.48
CA SER A 129 -7.43 -0.85 31.01
C SER A 129 -7.70 0.21 29.93
N GLN A 130 -7.73 -0.19 28.66
CA GLN A 130 -7.99 0.71 27.52
C GLN A 130 -9.48 0.92 27.30
N LYS A 131 -9.90 2.18 27.17
CA LYS A 131 -11.33 2.58 27.08
C LYS A 131 -12.07 1.91 25.92
N ASP A 132 -11.42 1.77 24.76
CA ASP A 132 -12.01 1.17 23.54
C ASP A 132 -12.33 -0.33 23.67
N VAL A 133 -11.53 -1.04 24.48
CA VAL A 133 -11.70 -2.47 24.74
C VAL A 133 -12.78 -2.70 25.79
N VAL A 134 -12.83 -1.87 26.83
CA VAL A 134 -13.85 -1.93 27.89
C VAL A 134 -15.25 -1.65 27.34
N SER A 135 -15.39 -0.66 26.44
CA SER A 135 -16.64 -0.38 25.76
C SER A 135 -17.15 -1.54 24.89
N SER A 136 -16.24 -2.39 24.38
CA SER A 136 -16.57 -3.57 23.57
C SER A 136 -16.95 -4.81 24.42
N MET A 137 -16.79 -4.74 25.74
CA MET A 137 -17.02 -5.85 26.68
C MET A 137 -18.28 -5.69 27.53
N CYS A 138 -19.13 -4.67 27.30
CA CYS A 138 -20.35 -4.45 28.11
C CYS A 138 -21.49 -5.42 27.74
N GLY A 139 -21.28 -6.69 28.04
CA GLY A 139 -22.28 -7.76 28.13
C GLY A 139 -21.82 -8.74 29.20
N SER A 140 -22.79 -9.38 29.89
CA SER A 140 -22.64 -10.27 31.05
C SER A 140 -21.18 -10.62 31.45
N VAL A 141 -20.72 -10.01 32.55
CA VAL A 141 -19.31 -9.82 32.93
C VAL A 141 -18.52 -11.12 33.10
N ALA A 142 -19.15 -12.21 33.54
CA ALA A 142 -18.43 -13.47 33.80
C ALA A 142 -18.07 -14.24 32.53
N SER A 143 -18.97 -14.26 31.55
CA SER A 143 -18.75 -14.97 30.27
C SER A 143 -17.92 -14.15 29.29
N SER A 144 -17.96 -12.82 29.35
CA SER A 144 -17.16 -11.95 28.47
C SER A 144 -15.67 -11.95 28.83
N VAL A 145 -15.33 -12.10 30.12
CA VAL A 145 -13.94 -12.17 30.60
C VAL A 145 -13.23 -13.46 30.14
N SER A 146 -13.91 -14.60 30.20
CA SER A 146 -13.34 -15.88 29.76
C SER A 146 -13.19 -15.94 28.23
N VAL A 147 -14.15 -15.39 27.49
CA VAL A 147 -14.11 -15.27 26.02
C VAL A 147 -12.98 -14.34 25.57
N PHE A 148 -12.78 -13.19 26.23
CA PHE A 148 -11.68 -12.28 25.92
C PHE A 148 -10.31 -12.92 26.14
N HIS A 149 -10.13 -13.58 27.28
CA HIS A 149 -8.89 -14.30 27.58
C HIS A 149 -8.60 -15.38 26.52
N GLN A 150 -9.63 -16.13 26.12
CA GLN A 150 -9.50 -17.15 25.09
C GLN A 150 -9.15 -16.55 23.71
N GLN A 151 -9.77 -15.44 23.32
CA GLN A 151 -9.50 -14.76 22.04
C GLN A 151 -8.11 -14.13 22.00
N LEU A 152 -7.67 -13.48 23.08
CA LEU A 152 -6.32 -12.95 23.21
C LEU A 152 -5.27 -14.08 23.10
N ARG A 153 -5.49 -15.20 23.79
CA ARG A 153 -4.59 -16.36 23.73
C ARG A 153 -4.47 -16.91 22.30
N LEU A 154 -5.58 -17.03 21.57
CA LEU A 154 -5.58 -17.48 20.17
C LEU A 154 -4.88 -16.47 19.25
N ALA A 155 -5.11 -15.18 19.45
CA ALA A 155 -4.48 -14.13 18.66
C ALA A 155 -2.95 -14.09 18.86
N VAL A 156 -2.48 -14.15 20.10
CA VAL A 156 -1.04 -14.23 20.42
C VAL A 156 -0.42 -15.50 19.80
N LYS A 157 -1.08 -16.66 19.93
CA LYS A 157 -0.60 -17.92 19.32
C LYS A 157 -0.48 -17.82 17.79
N ARG A 158 -1.46 -17.20 17.12
CA ARG A 158 -1.40 -16.93 15.68
C ARG A 158 -0.27 -15.96 15.34
N ALA A 159 -0.10 -14.89 16.11
CA ALA A 159 0.95 -13.91 15.87
C ALA A 159 2.36 -14.51 16.00
N VAL A 160 2.57 -15.44 16.93
CA VAL A 160 3.81 -16.24 17.02
C VAL A 160 3.97 -17.15 15.81
N GLY A 161 2.93 -17.89 15.41
CA GLY A 161 2.98 -18.78 14.24
C GLY A 161 3.25 -18.04 12.91
N HIS A 162 2.81 -16.79 12.80
CA HIS A 162 3.09 -15.92 11.65
C HIS A 162 4.42 -15.16 11.76
N GLY A 163 5.24 -15.42 12.79
CA GLY A 163 6.54 -14.78 12.97
C GLY A 163 6.49 -13.29 13.30
N ARG A 164 5.33 -12.78 13.75
CA ARG A 164 5.11 -11.39 14.19
C ARG A 164 5.48 -11.20 15.66
N LEU A 165 5.34 -12.25 16.46
CA LEU A 165 5.80 -12.32 17.84
C LEU A 165 6.82 -13.44 18.01
N VAL A 166 7.73 -13.28 18.95
CA VAL A 166 8.63 -14.31 19.46
C VAL A 166 8.18 -14.67 20.87
N LYS A 167 8.12 -15.96 21.18
CA LYS A 167 7.80 -16.45 22.52
C LYS A 167 9.08 -16.96 23.19
N ASN A 168 9.51 -16.27 24.24
CA ASN A 168 10.68 -16.61 25.04
C ASN A 168 10.19 -17.07 26.43
N GLY A 169 9.99 -18.39 26.59
CA GLY A 169 9.41 -18.94 27.83
C GLY A 169 7.98 -18.44 28.09
N PRO A 170 7.69 -17.83 29.26
CA PRO A 170 6.37 -17.26 29.56
C PRO A 170 6.13 -15.88 28.92
N LEU A 171 7.14 -15.29 28.29
CA LEU A 171 7.12 -13.92 27.78
C LEU A 171 6.96 -13.87 26.25
N TYR A 172 6.28 -12.84 25.77
CA TYR A 172 6.07 -12.55 24.35
C TYR A 172 6.72 -11.22 23.99
N GLN A 173 7.39 -11.18 22.84
CA GLN A 173 8.09 -9.99 22.34
C GLN A 173 7.80 -9.80 20.85
N LEU A 174 7.87 -8.56 20.36
CA LEU A 174 7.76 -8.27 18.93
C LEU A 174 8.95 -8.84 18.17
N SER A 175 8.65 -9.54 17.06
CA SER A 175 9.66 -10.10 16.19
C SER A 175 10.30 -8.99 15.35
N GLY A 176 11.60 -8.74 15.56
CA GLY A 176 12.37 -7.74 14.80
C GLY A 176 12.48 -7.99 13.29
N ARG A 177 11.85 -9.05 12.74
CA ARG A 177 11.89 -9.42 11.31
C ARG A 177 10.61 -9.15 10.52
N ALA A 178 9.53 -8.65 11.13
CA ALA A 178 8.26 -8.36 10.44
C ALA A 178 7.94 -6.85 10.39
N GLN A 179 8.88 -6.04 9.87
CA GLN A 179 8.56 -4.71 9.35
C GLN A 179 8.31 -4.80 7.84
N SER A 180 7.17 -5.33 7.42
CA SER A 180 6.63 -5.03 6.09
C SER A 180 5.10 -5.13 6.07
N GLU A 181 4.50 -3.98 5.79
CA GLU A 181 3.17 -3.78 5.20
C GLU A 181 1.95 -3.96 6.11
N MET A 182 1.74 -2.95 6.96
CA MET A 182 0.48 -2.22 7.15
C MET A 182 0.87 -0.88 7.79
N HIS A 183 1.32 0.07 6.98
CA HIS A 183 1.84 1.36 7.45
C HIS A 183 0.71 2.40 7.36
N CYS A 184 0.24 2.89 8.50
CA CYS A 184 -0.26 4.25 8.57
C CYS A 184 0.97 5.15 8.37
N GLU A 185 1.23 5.63 7.15
CA GLU A 185 2.39 6.47 6.83
C GLU A 185 2.25 7.87 7.43
N SER A 186 2.34 7.95 8.76
CA SER A 186 2.70 9.19 9.42
C SER A 186 4.10 9.59 8.93
N LEU A 187 4.25 10.82 8.44
CA LEU A 187 5.56 11.31 7.98
C LEU A 187 6.54 11.44 9.16
N ALA A 188 6.07 11.29 10.40
CA ALA A 188 6.87 11.28 11.62
C ALA A 188 7.84 10.09 11.65
N CYS A 189 7.52 9.00 10.96
CA CYS A 189 8.39 7.84 10.83
C CYS A 189 9.46 8.00 9.72
N LEU A 190 9.37 9.04 8.88
CA LEU A 190 10.37 9.30 7.85
C LEU A 190 11.56 10.08 8.46
N PRO A 191 12.79 9.85 7.97
CA PRO A 191 13.95 10.61 8.43
C PRO A 191 13.74 12.12 8.24
N PRO A 192 14.46 12.96 9.02
CA PRO A 192 14.49 14.40 8.79
C PRO A 192 14.90 14.72 7.36
N VAL A 193 14.22 15.69 6.78
CA VAL A 193 14.57 16.19 5.44
C VAL A 193 15.95 16.86 5.48
N ARG A 194 16.68 16.78 4.36
CA ARG A 194 18.00 17.40 4.21
C ARG A 194 18.06 18.13 2.87
N LEU A 195 18.86 19.19 2.81
CA LEU A 195 19.18 19.86 1.55
C LEU A 195 20.06 18.97 0.69
N LEU A 196 19.73 18.90 -0.60
CA LEU A 196 20.55 18.25 -1.62
C LEU A 196 21.82 19.08 -1.88
N PRO A 197 22.92 18.47 -2.34
CA PRO A 197 24.16 19.19 -2.61
C PRO A 197 23.97 20.39 -3.55
N HIS A 198 23.24 20.21 -4.65
CA HIS A 198 22.97 21.26 -5.63
C HIS A 198 21.99 22.35 -5.14
N GLU A 199 21.38 22.18 -3.97
CA GLU A 199 20.48 23.17 -3.38
C GLU A 199 21.26 24.16 -2.50
N ARG A 200 22.44 23.84 -1.97
CA ARG A 200 23.05 24.63 -0.87
C ARG A 200 23.46 26.04 -1.26
N ASP A 201 24.10 26.20 -2.41
CA ASP A 201 24.81 27.44 -2.76
C ASP A 201 24.07 28.31 -3.79
N LYS A 202 22.80 27.99 -4.10
CA LYS A 202 21.99 28.77 -5.04
C LYS A 202 21.55 30.10 -4.40
N PRO A 203 21.39 31.19 -5.16
CA PRO A 203 20.78 32.42 -4.65
C PRO A 203 19.33 32.17 -4.19
N VAL A 204 18.86 32.97 -3.23
CA VAL A 204 17.47 32.92 -2.73
C VAL A 204 16.82 34.25 -3.06
N ALA A 205 15.68 34.21 -3.74
CA ALA A 205 14.87 35.39 -4.02
C ALA A 205 14.32 36.02 -2.73
N GLU A 206 14.16 37.33 -2.74
CA GLU A 206 13.57 38.05 -1.61
C GLU A 206 12.10 37.61 -1.41
N PRO A 207 11.71 37.17 -0.19
CA PRO A 207 10.35 36.76 0.09
C PRO A 207 9.34 37.91 -0.08
N ILE A 208 8.30 37.68 -0.89
CA ILE A 208 7.17 38.62 -0.99
C ILE A 208 6.28 38.43 0.25
N PRO A 209 6.05 39.46 1.08
CA PRO A 209 5.39 39.30 2.39
C PRO A 209 3.85 39.17 2.30
N ILE A 210 3.34 38.69 1.17
CA ILE A 210 1.92 38.58 0.85
C ILE A 210 1.65 37.23 0.17
N CYS A 211 0.56 36.57 0.55
CA CYS A 211 0.10 35.33 -0.04
C CYS A 211 -0.47 35.53 -1.45
N SER A 212 0.07 34.84 -2.46
CA SER A 212 -0.39 34.92 -3.85
C SER A 212 -1.82 34.38 -4.07
N PHE A 213 -2.41 33.67 -3.10
CA PHE A 213 -3.74 33.05 -3.23
C PHE A 213 -4.89 33.80 -2.54
N CYS A 214 -4.59 34.61 -1.52
CA CYS A 214 -5.60 35.35 -0.76
C CYS A 214 -5.21 36.81 -0.51
N LEU A 215 -4.03 37.24 -0.97
CA LEU A 215 -3.47 38.58 -0.80
C LEU A 215 -3.29 39.02 0.67
N GLY A 216 -3.35 38.06 1.60
CA GLY A 216 -3.13 38.30 3.03
C GLY A 216 -1.66 38.21 3.42
N THR A 217 -1.25 38.93 4.46
CA THR A 217 0.09 38.86 5.05
C THR A 217 0.18 37.69 6.04
N LYS A 218 1.32 37.56 6.75
CA LYS A 218 1.47 36.58 7.84
C LYS A 218 0.46 36.76 8.99
N GLU A 219 -0.14 37.94 9.11
CA GLU A 219 -1.12 38.24 10.16
C GLU A 219 -2.53 37.76 9.81
N HIS A 220 -2.84 37.55 8.52
CA HIS A 220 -4.20 37.23 8.07
C HIS A 220 -4.20 36.25 6.91
N ASN A 221 -4.58 35.01 7.20
CA ASN A 221 -4.98 34.03 6.18
C ASN A 221 -6.46 34.23 5.75
N ARG A 222 -7.01 33.28 4.97
CA ARG A 222 -8.43 33.31 4.54
C ARG A 222 -9.44 33.31 5.70
N GLU A 223 -9.05 32.78 6.85
CA GLU A 223 -9.86 32.79 8.07
C GLU A 223 -9.58 34.02 8.96
N LYS A 224 -8.81 34.99 8.46
CA LYS A 224 -8.35 36.19 9.20
C LYS A 224 -7.55 35.86 10.47
N LYS A 225 -6.84 34.73 10.46
CA LYS A 225 -5.95 34.31 11.56
C LYS A 225 -4.47 34.50 11.16
N PRO A 226 -3.58 34.74 12.12
CA PRO A 226 -2.14 34.74 11.87
C PRO A 226 -1.66 33.37 11.41
N GLU A 227 -0.91 33.35 10.32
CA GLU A 227 -0.33 32.15 9.73
C GLU A 227 0.94 32.53 8.94
N GLU A 228 2.09 31.97 9.34
CA GLU A 228 3.37 32.24 8.68
C GLU A 228 3.39 31.75 7.22
N LEU A 229 3.97 32.56 6.34
CA LEU A 229 4.08 32.26 4.91
C LEU A 229 5.21 31.28 4.60
N ILE A 230 5.04 30.49 3.53
CA ILE A 230 6.12 29.76 2.86
C ILE A 230 6.45 30.52 1.57
N SER A 231 7.73 30.81 1.35
CA SER A 231 8.18 31.67 0.23
C SER A 231 9.05 30.88 -0.73
N CYS A 232 8.82 31.04 -2.03
CA CYS A 232 9.58 30.37 -3.08
C CYS A 232 11.00 30.93 -3.14
N VAL A 233 11.99 30.04 -3.14
CA VAL A 233 13.40 30.44 -3.21
C VAL A 233 13.84 31.02 -4.56
N ASP A 234 13.07 30.83 -5.64
CA ASP A 234 13.45 31.29 -6.98
C ASP A 234 12.76 32.59 -7.40
N CYS A 235 11.48 32.77 -7.05
CA CYS A 235 10.69 33.94 -7.47
C CYS A 235 10.15 34.80 -6.32
N GLY A 236 10.37 34.39 -5.07
CA GLY A 236 9.91 35.14 -3.89
C GLY A 236 8.41 35.03 -3.60
N ASN A 237 7.59 34.52 -4.53
CA ASN A 237 6.16 34.33 -4.31
C ASN A 237 5.88 33.48 -3.07
N SER A 238 4.91 33.92 -2.28
CA SER A 238 4.61 33.35 -0.98
C SER A 238 3.18 32.85 -0.88
N GLY A 239 2.96 31.89 0.01
CA GLY A 239 1.62 31.36 0.28
C GLY A 239 1.48 30.88 1.71
N HIS A 240 0.29 31.05 2.28
CA HIS A 240 -0.07 30.38 3.53
C HIS A 240 -0.13 28.87 3.30
N PRO A 241 0.38 28.04 4.23
CA PRO A 241 0.19 26.59 4.19
C PRO A 241 -1.27 26.15 3.94
N SER A 242 -2.24 26.81 4.59
CA SER A 242 -3.67 26.57 4.42
C SER A 242 -4.20 26.90 3.00
N CYS A 243 -3.61 27.89 2.34
CA CYS A 243 -3.92 28.25 0.95
C CYS A 243 -3.29 27.26 -0.04
N LEU A 244 -2.06 26.82 0.25
CA LEU A 244 -1.33 25.78 -0.48
C LEU A 244 -1.86 24.37 -0.26
N LYS A 245 -2.80 24.18 0.68
CA LYS A 245 -3.36 22.88 1.08
C LYS A 245 -2.32 21.92 1.66
N PHE A 246 -1.30 22.46 2.32
CA PHE A 246 -0.31 21.66 3.02
C PHE A 246 -0.82 21.24 4.39
N SER A 247 -0.51 20.00 4.78
CA SER A 247 -0.68 19.54 6.15
C SER A 247 0.35 20.21 7.07
N SER A 248 0.09 20.25 8.38
CA SER A 248 1.04 20.79 9.38
C SER A 248 2.39 20.06 9.32
N GLU A 249 2.36 18.76 9.03
CA GLU A 249 3.53 17.90 8.95
C GLU A 249 4.37 18.19 7.68
N LEU A 250 3.71 18.33 6.52
CA LEU A 250 4.37 18.75 5.28
C LEU A 250 4.96 20.15 5.44
N THR A 251 4.21 21.07 6.04
CA THR A 251 4.62 22.45 6.30
C THR A 251 5.91 22.52 7.10
N ALA A 252 6.01 21.76 8.21
CA ALA A 252 7.21 21.72 9.03
C ALA A 252 8.44 21.23 8.24
N ARG A 253 8.25 20.23 7.38
CA ARG A 253 9.32 19.70 6.52
C ARG A 253 9.73 20.68 5.43
N VAL A 254 8.76 21.31 4.76
CA VAL A 254 9.00 22.28 3.69
C VAL A 254 9.74 23.51 4.20
N LYS A 255 9.40 24.01 5.39
CA LYS A 255 10.11 25.15 6.02
C LYS A 255 11.59 24.88 6.29
N ALA A 256 12.00 23.61 6.41
CA ALA A 256 13.40 23.21 6.58
C ALA A 256 14.14 23.02 5.25
N LEU A 257 13.50 23.33 4.11
CA LEU A 257 14.00 23.07 2.78
C LEU A 257 14.02 24.34 1.91
N ARG A 258 14.73 24.24 0.80
CA ARG A 258 14.69 25.25 -0.27
C ARG A 258 13.50 25.01 -1.18
N TRP A 259 12.34 25.44 -0.71
CA TRP A 259 11.07 25.21 -1.37
C TRP A 259 10.90 26.07 -2.63
N GLN A 260 10.46 25.43 -3.72
CA GLN A 260 10.06 26.10 -4.96
C GLN A 260 8.52 26.08 -5.06
N CYS A 261 7.90 27.13 -5.59
CA CYS A 261 6.46 27.11 -5.88
C CYS A 261 6.15 26.17 -7.07
N ILE A 262 4.87 26.00 -7.40
CA ILE A 262 4.43 25.14 -8.50
C ILE A 262 5.04 25.55 -9.85
N GLU A 263 5.08 26.85 -10.15
CA GLU A 263 5.62 27.39 -11.40
C GLU A 263 7.14 27.27 -11.51
N CYS A 264 7.86 27.36 -10.38
CA CYS A 264 9.32 27.26 -10.36
C CYS A 264 9.82 25.83 -10.09
N LYS A 265 8.92 24.85 -9.93
CA LYS A 265 9.30 23.50 -9.50
C LYS A 265 10.21 22.85 -10.54
N THR A 266 11.38 22.40 -10.12
CA THR A 266 12.31 21.62 -10.95
C THR A 266 12.42 20.20 -10.42
N CYS A 267 12.71 19.24 -11.30
CA CYS A 267 12.92 17.87 -10.86
C CYS A 267 14.20 17.78 -10.01
N SER A 268 14.11 17.26 -8.78
CA SER A 268 15.26 17.14 -7.88
C SER A 268 16.28 16.06 -8.31
N SER A 269 16.02 15.33 -9.40
CA SER A 269 16.96 14.37 -9.99
C SER A 269 17.71 14.98 -11.18
N CYS A 270 17.01 15.48 -12.20
CA CYS A 270 17.62 16.02 -13.43
C CYS A 270 17.80 17.54 -13.42
N GLN A 271 17.23 18.25 -12.44
CA GLN A 271 17.28 19.70 -12.27
C GLN A 271 16.63 20.50 -13.39
N ASP A 272 15.75 19.87 -14.16
CA ASP A 272 15.00 20.51 -15.25
C ASP A 272 13.49 20.43 -14.96
N GLN A 273 12.72 21.40 -15.48
CA GLN A 273 11.27 21.32 -15.53
C GLN A 273 10.84 20.39 -16.68
N GLY A 274 11.57 20.44 -17.81
CA GLY A 274 11.35 19.62 -18.99
C GLY A 274 10.02 19.91 -19.70
N LYS A 275 9.80 19.24 -20.86
CA LYS A 275 8.56 19.35 -21.64
C LYS A 275 7.32 18.73 -20.95
N ASN A 276 7.55 17.91 -19.93
CA ASN A 276 6.52 17.16 -19.19
C ASN A 276 6.32 17.72 -17.77
N ALA A 277 6.52 19.03 -17.57
CA ALA A 277 6.38 19.69 -16.26
C ALA A 277 5.02 19.39 -15.61
N ASP A 278 3.93 19.35 -16.41
CA ASP A 278 2.57 19.05 -15.94
C ASP A 278 2.40 17.63 -15.36
N ASN A 279 3.27 16.70 -15.74
CA ASN A 279 3.26 15.31 -15.24
C ASN A 279 4.28 15.08 -14.12
N MET A 280 4.88 16.14 -13.58
CA MET A 280 5.83 16.05 -12.48
C MET A 280 5.12 15.66 -11.18
N LEU A 281 5.66 14.67 -10.47
CA LEU A 281 5.15 14.23 -9.17
C LEU A 281 5.70 15.13 -8.06
N PHE A 282 4.83 15.53 -7.14
CA PHE A 282 5.23 16.21 -5.91
C PHE A 282 5.20 15.23 -4.74
N CYS A 283 6.27 15.22 -3.95
CA CYS A 283 6.39 14.34 -2.80
C CYS A 283 5.50 14.82 -1.65
N ASP A 284 4.56 14.00 -1.19
CA ASP A 284 3.66 14.33 -0.07
C ASP A 284 4.39 14.53 1.27
N SER A 285 5.68 14.18 1.33
CA SER A 285 6.51 14.41 2.51
C SER A 285 7.32 15.70 2.48
N CYS A 286 7.75 16.18 1.31
CA CYS A 286 8.73 17.28 1.25
C CYS A 286 8.52 18.25 0.10
N ASP A 287 7.48 18.03 -0.70
CA ASP A 287 7.08 18.85 -1.85
C ASP A 287 8.16 19.01 -2.94
N ARG A 288 9.19 18.15 -2.96
CA ARG A 288 10.14 18.08 -4.08
C ARG A 288 9.49 17.46 -5.31
N GLY A 289 9.83 18.00 -6.48
CA GLY A 289 9.35 17.56 -7.78
C GLY A 289 10.19 16.43 -8.39
N PHE A 290 9.55 15.46 -9.02
CA PHE A 290 10.20 14.39 -9.76
C PHE A 290 9.43 14.04 -11.03
N HIS A 291 10.10 13.98 -12.18
CA HIS A 291 9.52 13.30 -13.33
C HIS A 291 9.34 11.81 -13.01
N MET A 292 8.36 11.17 -13.66
CA MET A 292 8.08 9.75 -13.47
C MET A 292 9.30 8.89 -13.86
N GLU A 293 9.99 9.26 -14.94
CA GLU A 293 11.23 8.64 -15.42
C GLU A 293 12.43 8.87 -14.50
N CYS A 294 12.40 9.94 -13.71
CA CYS A 294 13.45 10.32 -12.75
C CYS A 294 13.27 9.67 -11.37
N CYS A 295 12.20 8.90 -11.16
CA CYS A 295 11.97 8.14 -9.94
C CYS A 295 12.93 6.93 -9.84
N ASP A 296 13.18 6.43 -8.62
CA ASP A 296 13.90 5.16 -8.41
C ASP A 296 12.98 4.11 -7.74
N PRO A 297 12.40 3.18 -8.52
CA PRO A 297 12.61 2.94 -9.95
C PRO A 297 11.76 3.91 -10.80
N PRO A 298 12.06 4.07 -12.10
CA PRO A 298 11.23 4.84 -13.01
C PRO A 298 9.78 4.33 -12.98
N LEU A 299 8.83 5.26 -12.95
CA LEU A 299 7.40 4.97 -12.93
C LEU A 299 6.82 5.05 -14.34
N THR A 300 5.96 4.10 -14.68
CA THR A 300 5.25 4.08 -15.97
C THR A 300 3.79 4.53 -15.85
N ARG A 301 3.29 4.69 -14.61
CA ARG A 301 1.93 5.13 -14.31
C ARG A 301 1.93 5.99 -13.05
N MET A 302 0.99 6.93 -13.00
CA MET A 302 0.76 7.78 -11.83
C MET A 302 0.53 6.93 -10.57
N PRO A 303 1.22 7.19 -9.45
CA PRO A 303 0.93 6.55 -8.17
C PRO A 303 -0.52 6.77 -7.74
N LYS A 304 -1.11 5.77 -7.07
CA LYS A 304 -2.43 5.94 -6.44
C LYS A 304 -2.23 6.34 -4.97
N GLY A 305 -2.89 7.41 -4.55
CA GLY A 305 -2.78 7.92 -3.20
C GLY A 305 -1.43 8.58 -2.94
N MET A 306 -0.98 8.54 -1.68
CA MET A 306 0.23 9.23 -1.26
C MET A 306 1.49 8.66 -1.94
N TRP A 307 2.37 9.55 -2.37
CA TRP A 307 3.65 9.23 -2.96
C TRP A 307 4.80 9.94 -2.24
N ILE A 308 5.82 9.15 -1.87
CA ILE A 308 6.99 9.60 -1.12
C ILE A 308 8.24 9.37 -1.98
N CYS A 309 9.00 10.42 -2.23
CA CYS A 309 10.19 10.36 -3.09
C CYS A 309 11.31 9.49 -2.51
N GLN A 310 12.25 9.11 -3.37
CA GLN A 310 13.42 8.30 -3.04
C GLN A 310 14.38 8.97 -2.04
N ILE A 311 14.30 10.29 -1.85
CA ILE A 311 15.09 11.02 -0.84
C ILE A 311 14.48 10.82 0.55
N CYS A 312 13.17 11.03 0.70
CA CYS A 312 12.47 10.84 1.97
C CYS A 312 12.40 9.37 2.36
N ARG A 313 12.33 8.46 1.37
CA ARG A 313 12.34 7.01 1.57
C ARG A 313 13.46 6.34 0.77
N PRO A 314 14.70 6.36 1.29
CA PRO A 314 15.81 5.66 0.65
C PRO A 314 15.55 4.14 0.61
N ARG A 315 15.74 3.51 -0.55
CA ARG A 315 15.67 2.05 -0.66
C ARG A 315 16.70 1.40 0.28
N LYS A 316 16.26 0.49 1.15
CA LYS A 316 17.19 -0.37 1.91
C LYS A 316 18.05 -1.16 0.91
N LYS A 317 19.39 -1.13 1.06
CA LYS A 317 20.40 -1.71 0.14
C LYS A 317 20.28 -3.23 -0.15
N GLY A 318 19.24 -3.92 0.35
CA GLY A 318 19.01 -5.35 0.17
C GLY A 318 18.85 -5.81 -1.28
N ARG A 319 18.44 -4.93 -2.21
CA ARG A 319 18.34 -5.26 -3.65
C ARG A 319 19.70 -5.49 -4.31
N LYS A 320 20.79 -4.86 -3.82
CA LYS A 320 22.14 -5.09 -4.34
C LYS A 320 22.64 -6.50 -4.03
N LEU A 321 22.28 -7.05 -2.86
CA LEU A 321 22.62 -8.42 -2.49
C LEU A 321 21.85 -9.46 -3.33
N LEU A 322 20.57 -9.20 -3.58
CA LEU A 322 19.73 -10.04 -4.43
C LEU A 322 20.16 -10.01 -5.91
N HIS A 323 20.51 -8.84 -6.45
CA HIS A 323 21.07 -8.72 -7.81
C HIS A 323 22.44 -9.38 -7.92
N LYS A 324 23.31 -9.23 -6.91
CA LYS A 324 24.60 -9.95 -6.85
C LYS A 324 24.41 -11.46 -6.81
N LYS A 325 23.48 -11.97 -5.98
CA LYS A 325 23.13 -13.40 -5.95
C LYS A 325 22.53 -13.87 -7.27
N ALA A 326 21.62 -13.12 -7.89
CA ALA A 326 21.04 -13.47 -9.18
C ALA A 326 22.09 -13.47 -10.31
N ALA A 327 23.00 -12.51 -10.33
CA ALA A 327 24.13 -12.47 -11.25
C ALA A 327 25.10 -13.65 -11.02
N GLN A 328 25.38 -13.99 -9.76
CA GLN A 328 26.21 -15.14 -9.39
C GLN A 328 25.56 -16.47 -9.82
N ILE A 329 24.24 -16.61 -9.68
CA ILE A 329 23.48 -17.77 -10.15
C ILE A 329 23.53 -17.85 -11.68
N LYS A 330 23.29 -16.74 -12.39
CA LYS A 330 23.41 -16.70 -13.87
C LYS A 330 24.81 -17.09 -14.37
N ARG A 331 25.88 -16.68 -13.67
CA ARG A 331 27.26 -17.11 -13.99
C ARG A 331 27.45 -18.62 -13.85
N ARG A 332 26.86 -19.25 -12.84
CA ARG A 332 26.94 -20.72 -12.66
C ARG A 332 26.27 -21.50 -13.79
N TYR A 333 25.21 -20.95 -14.39
CA TYR A 333 24.49 -21.61 -15.50
C TYR A 333 25.02 -21.21 -16.89
N THR A 334 25.97 -20.28 -16.99
CA THR A 334 26.60 -19.88 -18.27
C THR A 334 27.98 -20.50 -18.47
N THR A 335 28.58 -21.11 -17.45
CA THR A 335 29.77 -21.94 -17.62
C THR A 335 29.36 -23.25 -18.31
N PRO A 336 29.88 -23.58 -19.50
CA PRO A 336 29.60 -24.88 -20.12
C PRO A 336 30.21 -25.95 -19.21
N LEU A 337 29.39 -26.88 -18.72
CA LEU A 337 29.89 -28.11 -18.11
C LEU A 337 30.65 -28.87 -19.21
N GLY A 338 31.97 -28.73 -19.22
CA GLY A 338 32.84 -29.44 -20.14
C GLY A 338 32.61 -30.95 -20.01
N ARG A 339 32.08 -31.55 -21.07
CA ARG A 339 32.04 -33.01 -21.23
C ARG A 339 33.47 -33.54 -21.15
N PRO A 340 33.79 -34.53 -20.29
CA PRO A 340 35.14 -35.11 -20.26
C PRO A 340 35.43 -35.74 -21.62
N LYS A 341 36.52 -35.33 -22.27
CA LYS A 341 37.01 -35.98 -23.49
C LYS A 341 37.56 -37.36 -23.10
N ASN A 342 36.88 -38.42 -23.56
CA ASN A 342 37.41 -39.78 -23.52
C ASN A 342 38.78 -39.82 -24.19
N ARG A 343 39.77 -40.27 -23.44
CA ARG A 343 41.14 -40.52 -23.88
C ARG A 343 41.14 -41.87 -24.60
N PHE A 344 41.03 -41.86 -25.94
CA PHE A 344 41.25 -43.07 -26.73
C PHE A 344 42.75 -43.42 -26.67
N MET A 345 43.05 -44.53 -25.98
CA MET A 345 44.35 -45.20 -26.00
C MET A 345 44.60 -45.72 -27.42
N LYS A 346 45.66 -45.25 -28.05
CA LYS A 346 46.22 -45.85 -29.27
C LYS A 346 46.93 -47.14 -28.85
N PHE A 347 46.44 -48.30 -29.29
CA PHE A 347 47.25 -49.50 -29.34
C PHE A 347 48.16 -49.41 -30.56
N SER A 348 49.46 -49.32 -30.30
CA SER A 348 50.51 -49.50 -31.28
C SER A 348 50.70 -51.01 -31.49
N THR A 349 50.46 -51.47 -32.71
CA THR A 349 50.87 -52.80 -33.19
C THR A 349 52.39 -52.83 -33.32
N LEU A 350 53.02 -53.81 -32.65
CA LEU A 350 54.40 -54.24 -32.89
C LEU A 350 54.36 -55.75 -33.09
N SER A 351 54.49 -56.19 -34.34
CA SER A 351 55.34 -57.27 -34.84
C SER A 351 54.82 -57.69 -36.22
#